data_AF-A0A2E0TD00-F1
#
_entry.id   AF-A0A2E0TD00-F1
#
_cell.length_a   1.000
_cell.length_b   1.000
_cell.length_c   1.000
_cell.angle_alpha   90.00
_cell.angle_beta   90.00
_cell.angle_gamma   90.00
#
_symmetry.space_group_name_H-M   'P 1'
#
loop_
_entity.id
_entity.type
_entity.pdbx_description
1 polymer ?
#
loop_
_entity_poly.entity_id
_entity_poly.type
_entity_poly.pdbx_seq_one_letter_code
_entity_poly.pdbx_strand_id
1 'polypeptide(L)'
;MCAYGLLGASAGLHHSGPGCEVVAPASGRRWHGSLVERIDEVRVGLPAELVAPVQRAGAAEAERTGLETTILYDCAAHGLVGSNEWVFGRLAIALVRVTADRSLLEDELRLRGLLEELEAR
;
A
#
# COMPACT_ATOMS: atom_id res chain seq x y z
N MET A 1 16.97 1.99 12.98
CA MET A 1 17.01 1.47 11.60
C MET A 1 15.95 2.23 10.82
N CYS A 2 16.32 3.04 9.83
CA CYS A 2 15.36 3.90 9.13
C CYS A 2 14.66 3.11 8.03
N ALA A 3 13.39 2.74 8.25
CA ALA A 3 12.53 2.21 7.21
C ALA A 3 11.80 3.38 6.54
N TYR A 4 12.07 3.64 5.26
CA TYR A 4 11.23 4.51 4.44
C TYR A 4 10.85 3.77 3.16
N GLY A 5 9.56 3.60 2.96
CA GLY A 5 8.95 3.27 1.68
C GLY A 5 7.79 4.23 1.49
N LEU A 6 7.79 4.99 0.40
CA LEU A 6 6.68 5.85 0.03
C LEU A 6 5.80 5.05 -0.93
N LEU A 7 4.82 4.36 -0.35
CA LEU A 7 3.74 3.75 -1.13
C LEU A 7 2.80 4.87 -1.56
N GLY A 8 2.52 4.95 -2.86
CA GLY A 8 1.63 5.94 -3.44
C GLY A 8 0.54 5.19 -4.18
N ALA A 9 -0.58 4.90 -3.52
CA ALA A 9 -1.72 4.32 -4.21
C ALA A 9 -2.53 5.40 -4.89
N SER A 10 -2.96 5.14 -6.12
CA SER A 10 -4.00 5.92 -6.77
C SER A 10 -5.25 5.07 -6.83
N ALA A 11 -6.30 5.42 -6.09
CA ALA A 11 -7.60 4.80 -6.29
C ALA A 11 -8.19 5.30 -7.62
N GLY A 12 -8.11 4.48 -8.65
CA GLY A 12 -8.92 4.68 -9.86
C GLY A 12 -10.32 4.17 -9.57
N LEU A 13 -11.30 5.07 -9.41
CA LEU A 13 -12.70 4.69 -9.25
C LEU A 13 -13.24 4.17 -10.59
N HIS A 14 -12.98 2.91 -10.90
CA HIS A 14 -13.68 2.19 -11.95
C HIS A 14 -14.68 1.24 -11.28
N HIS A 15 -15.98 1.48 -11.50
CA HIS A 15 -17.02 0.52 -11.14
C HIS A 15 -17.09 -0.54 -12.24
N SER A 16 -16.41 -1.65 -12.04
CA SER A 16 -16.44 -2.82 -12.94
C SER A 16 -17.16 -4.00 -12.27
N GLY A 17 -18.46 -3.84 -12.02
CA GLY A 17 -19.34 -4.94 -11.58
C GLY A 17 -19.26 -5.29 -10.09
N PRO A 18 -19.92 -6.39 -9.66
CA PRO A 18 -19.92 -6.81 -8.26
C PRO A 18 -18.54 -7.36 -7.86
N GLY A 19 -17.94 -6.76 -6.82
CA GLY A 19 -16.65 -7.17 -6.24
C GLY A 19 -15.61 -6.06 -6.20
N CYS A 20 -14.53 -6.29 -5.42
CA CYS A 20 -13.35 -5.42 -5.39
C CYS A 20 -12.24 -6.00 -6.27
N GLU A 21 -11.74 -5.21 -7.22
CA GLU A 21 -10.56 -5.57 -7.99
C GLU A 21 -9.34 -4.89 -7.40
N VAL A 22 -8.35 -5.67 -6.96
CA VAL A 22 -7.09 -5.15 -6.43
C VAL A 22 -5.97 -5.32 -7.45
N VAL A 23 -5.53 -4.21 -8.03
CA VAL A 23 -4.48 -4.18 -9.06
C VAL A 23 -3.20 -3.67 -8.43
N ALA A 24 -2.07 -4.35 -8.67
CA ALA A 24 -0.76 -3.91 -8.20
C ALA A 24 0.30 -4.15 -9.29
N PRO A 25 0.60 -3.15 -10.15
CA PRO A 25 1.61 -3.31 -11.19
C PRO A 25 3.01 -3.46 -10.58
N ALA A 26 3.74 -4.47 -11.05
CA ALA A 26 5.15 -4.62 -10.69
C ALA A 26 6.00 -3.55 -11.41
N SER A 27 6.90 -2.92 -10.66
CA SER A 27 8.06 -2.25 -11.23
C SER A 27 9.24 -2.35 -10.26
N GLY A 28 10.45 -2.35 -10.81
CA GLY A 28 11.68 -2.47 -10.02
C GLY A 28 12.79 -1.59 -10.58
N ARG A 29 12.43 -0.56 -11.35
CA ARG A 29 13.41 0.33 -11.96
C ARG A 29 14.12 1.10 -10.86
N ARG A 30 15.44 1.00 -10.83
CA ARG A 30 16.26 1.79 -9.92
C ARG A 30 15.99 3.29 -10.15
N TRP A 31 15.78 4.01 -9.05
CA TRP A 31 15.69 5.45 -9.04
C TRP A 31 17.08 6.02 -8.74
N HIS A 32 17.48 7.03 -9.50
CA HIS A 32 18.71 7.80 -9.31
C HIS A 32 18.40 9.22 -8.81
N GLY A 33 19.28 9.78 -7.98
CA GLY A 33 19.14 11.10 -7.35
C GLY A 33 18.37 11.11 -6.01
N SER A 34 18.11 9.96 -5.38
CA SER A 34 17.53 9.92 -4.04
C SER A 34 18.54 10.34 -2.99
N LEU A 35 18.07 11.04 -1.94
CA LEU A 35 18.88 11.47 -0.80
C LEU A 35 19.50 10.32 0.00
N VAL A 36 19.04 9.10 -0.26
CA VAL A 36 19.31 7.90 0.52
C VAL A 36 20.06 6.82 -0.26
N GLU A 37 20.44 7.10 -1.51
CA GLU A 37 21.20 6.20 -2.38
C GLU A 37 22.53 5.70 -1.82
N ARG A 38 23.09 6.44 -0.85
CA ARG A 38 24.32 6.06 -0.15
C ARG A 38 24.12 4.96 0.91
N ILE A 39 22.86 4.69 1.26
CA ILE A 39 22.46 3.82 2.37
C ILE A 39 21.58 2.67 1.87
N ASP A 40 20.74 2.92 0.87
CA ASP A 40 19.84 1.93 0.30
C ASP A 40 19.70 2.12 -1.22
N GLU A 41 19.39 1.03 -1.93
CA GLU A 41 18.98 1.12 -3.32
C GLU A 41 17.49 1.44 -3.38
N VAL A 42 17.16 2.60 -3.96
CA VAL A 42 15.78 3.02 -4.15
C VAL A 42 15.29 2.61 -5.52
N ARG A 43 14.07 2.05 -5.59
CA ARG A 43 13.40 1.64 -6.81
C ARG A 43 12.00 2.23 -6.90
N VAL A 44 11.54 2.48 -8.12
CA VAL A 44 10.19 2.94 -8.43
C VAL A 44 9.28 1.74 -8.67
N GLY A 45 8.04 1.84 -8.20
CA GLY A 45 7.03 0.80 -8.34
C GLY A 45 7.10 -0.26 -7.26
N LEU A 46 6.11 -1.14 -7.26
CA LEU A 46 6.04 -2.25 -6.31
C LEU A 46 6.97 -3.38 -6.75
N PRO A 47 7.83 -3.94 -5.87
CA PRO A 47 8.63 -5.11 -6.20
C PRO A 47 7.74 -6.27 -6.67
N ALA A 48 8.18 -7.02 -7.68
CA ALA A 48 7.40 -8.09 -8.27
C ALA A 48 7.01 -9.16 -7.24
N GLU A 49 7.92 -9.44 -6.31
CA GLU A 49 7.73 -10.36 -5.19
C GLU A 49 6.66 -9.89 -4.19
N LEU A 50 6.39 -8.58 -4.11
CA LEU A 50 5.41 -8.01 -3.18
C LEU A 50 4.02 -7.80 -3.80
N VAL A 51 3.87 -7.96 -5.12
CA VAL A 51 2.57 -7.83 -5.83
C VAL A 51 1.53 -8.78 -5.25
N ALA A 52 1.80 -10.09 -5.22
CA ALA A 52 0.82 -11.06 -4.75
C ALA A 52 0.47 -10.89 -3.25
N PRO A 53 1.44 -10.66 -2.34
CA PRO A 53 1.15 -10.29 -0.95
C PRO A 53 0.23 -9.07 -0.81
N VAL A 54 0.51 -7.97 -1.53
CA VAL A 54 -0.30 -6.75 -1.51
C VAL A 54 -1.71 -7.01 -2.01
N GLN A 55 -1.85 -7.72 -3.13
CA GLN A 55 -3.16 -8.06 -3.69
C GLN A 55 -3.99 -8.91 -2.73
N ARG A 56 -3.39 -9.93 -2.10
CA ARG A 56 -4.09 -10.76 -1.10
C ARG A 56 -4.55 -9.96 0.11
N ALA A 57 -3.67 -9.13 0.67
CA ALA A 57 -3.98 -8.31 1.84
C ALA A 57 -5.09 -7.29 1.53
N GLY A 58 -4.99 -6.60 0.40
CA GLY A 58 -6.00 -5.66 -0.05
C GLY A 58 -7.35 -6.33 -0.36
N ALA A 59 -7.35 -7.47 -1.04
CA ALA A 59 -8.58 -8.18 -1.38
C ALA A 59 -9.31 -8.69 -0.14
N ALA A 60 -8.59 -9.31 0.80
CA ALA A 60 -9.16 -9.79 2.05
C ALA A 60 -9.77 -8.65 2.89
N GLU A 61 -9.10 -7.49 2.91
CA GLU A 61 -9.61 -6.33 3.63
C GLU A 61 -10.81 -5.68 2.92
N ALA A 62 -10.83 -5.68 1.59
CA ALA A 62 -11.96 -5.15 0.82
C ALA A 62 -13.21 -5.99 1.04
N GLU A 63 -13.08 -7.32 1.05
CA GLU A 63 -14.15 -8.24 1.42
C GLU A 63 -14.64 -7.96 2.85
N ARG A 64 -13.72 -7.79 3.81
CA ARG A 64 -14.05 -7.50 5.22
C ARG A 64 -14.81 -6.18 5.39
N THR A 65 -14.49 -5.17 4.59
CA THR A 65 -15.09 -3.83 4.66
C THR A 65 -16.31 -3.67 3.76
N GLY A 66 -16.62 -4.67 2.91
CA GLY A 66 -17.70 -4.59 1.93
C GLY A 66 -17.44 -3.55 0.83
N LEU A 67 -16.17 -3.22 0.57
CA LEU A 67 -15.81 -2.23 -0.43
C LEU A 67 -15.98 -2.82 -1.84
N GLU A 68 -16.87 -2.24 -2.64
CA GLU A 68 -17.12 -2.65 -4.04
C GLU A 68 -16.52 -1.63 -5.01
N THR A 69 -15.20 -1.67 -5.20
CA THR A 69 -14.49 -0.76 -6.12
C THR A 69 -13.18 -1.37 -6.62
N THR A 70 -12.57 -0.77 -7.64
CA THR A 70 -11.19 -1.13 -8.03
C THR A 70 -10.19 -0.29 -7.22
N ILE A 71 -9.21 -0.94 -6.58
CA ILE A 71 -8.07 -0.27 -5.95
C ILE A 71 -6.80 -0.60 -6.72
N LEU A 72 -6.13 0.45 -7.22
CA LEU A 72 -4.81 0.35 -7.83
C LEU A 72 -3.72 0.74 -6.80
N TYR A 73 -2.94 -0.26 -6.40
CA TYR A 73 -1.75 -0.10 -5.57
C TYR A 73 -0.54 0.16 -6.43
N ASP A 74 -0.07 1.40 -6.43
CA ASP A 74 1.25 1.74 -6.97
C ASP A 74 2.20 2.13 -5.83
N CYS A 75 3.49 2.10 -6.10
CA CYS A 75 4.52 2.53 -5.17
C CYS A 75 5.39 3.56 -5.87
N ALA A 76 5.36 4.81 -5.39
CA ALA A 76 6.17 5.86 -5.99
C ALA A 76 7.66 5.52 -5.87
N ALA A 77 8.10 5.08 -4.68
CA ALA A 77 9.44 4.57 -4.46
C ALA A 77 9.57 3.75 -3.18
N HIS A 78 10.49 2.79 -3.17
CA HIS A 78 10.85 1.99 -2.01
C HIS A 78 12.37 1.76 -1.93
N GLY A 79 12.90 1.63 -0.71
CA GLY A 79 14.25 1.13 -0.47
C GLY A 79 14.26 -0.39 -0.28
N LEU A 80 15.33 -1.09 -0.69
CA LEU A 80 15.42 -2.54 -0.54
C LEU A 80 15.47 -2.99 0.92
N VAL A 81 16.18 -2.26 1.79
CA VAL A 81 16.45 -2.68 3.18
C VAL A 81 15.18 -2.67 4.05
N GLY A 82 14.14 -1.95 3.64
CA GLY A 82 12.84 -1.90 4.34
C GLY A 82 11.68 -2.59 3.62
N SER A 83 11.88 -3.09 2.41
CA SER A 83 10.79 -3.64 1.59
C SER A 83 10.51 -5.09 1.94
N ASN A 84 9.34 -5.35 2.53
CA ASN A 84 8.90 -6.69 2.87
C ASN A 84 7.37 -6.82 2.80
N GLU A 85 6.91 -8.06 2.73
CA GLU A 85 5.48 -8.39 2.60
C GLU A 85 4.63 -7.80 3.73
N TRP A 86 5.14 -7.79 4.96
CA TRP A 86 4.39 -7.33 6.13
C TRP A 86 4.11 -5.83 6.05
N VAL A 87 5.13 -5.00 5.76
CA VAL A 87 4.95 -3.54 5.62
C VAL A 87 3.98 -3.21 4.48
N PHE A 88 4.20 -3.82 3.31
CA PHE A 88 3.38 -3.52 2.13
C PHE A 88 1.95 -4.07 2.26
N GLY A 89 1.76 -5.23 2.88
CA GLY A 89 0.44 -5.77 3.18
C GLY A 89 -0.35 -4.90 4.15
N ARG A 90 0.30 -4.36 5.19
CA ARG A 90 -0.33 -3.42 6.12
C ARG A 90 -0.75 -2.12 5.45
N LEU A 91 0.11 -1.57 4.59
CA LEU A 91 -0.22 -0.39 3.81
C LEU A 91 -1.41 -0.65 2.88
N ALA A 92 -1.48 -1.85 2.29
CA ALA A 92 -2.64 -2.26 1.50
C ALA A 92 -3.93 -2.22 2.33
N ILE A 93 -3.92 -2.86 3.49
CA ILE A 93 -5.06 -2.87 4.43
C ILE A 93 -5.49 -1.45 4.82
N ALA A 94 -4.53 -0.58 5.18
CA ALA A 94 -4.81 0.79 5.57
C ALA A 94 -5.50 1.57 4.45
N LEU A 95 -5.04 1.42 3.21
CA LEU A 95 -5.62 2.09 2.04
C LEU A 95 -7.04 1.61 1.74
N VAL A 96 -7.33 0.31 1.85
CA VAL A 96 -8.71 -0.18 1.73
C VAL A 96 -9.60 0.47 2.79
N ARG A 97 -9.19 0.44 4.06
CA ARG A 97 -9.98 0.98 5.17
C ARG A 97 -10.27 2.48 4.99
N VAL A 98 -9.25 3.25 4.62
CA VAL A 98 -9.38 4.68 4.32
C VAL A 98 -10.27 4.94 3.09
N THR A 99 -10.22 4.07 2.09
CA THR A 99 -11.09 4.18 0.91
C THR A 99 -12.55 3.86 1.24
N ALA A 100 -12.78 2.86 2.09
CA ALA A 100 -14.09 2.47 2.58
C ALA A 100 -14.69 3.50 3.55
N ASP A 101 -13.86 4.15 4.37
CA ASP A 101 -14.27 5.20 5.31
C ASP A 101 -13.32 6.39 5.22
N ARG A 102 -13.68 7.38 4.38
CA ARG A 102 -12.89 8.59 4.19
C ARG A 102 -12.85 9.49 5.42
N SER A 103 -13.76 9.32 6.39
CA SER A 103 -13.73 10.09 7.65
C SER A 103 -12.48 9.80 8.47
N LEU A 104 -11.82 8.65 8.23
CA LEU A 104 -10.52 8.33 8.83
C LEU A 104 -9.42 9.32 8.44
N LEU A 105 -9.53 10.02 7.32
CA LEU A 105 -8.55 11.05 6.94
C LEU A 105 -8.77 12.38 7.66
N GLU A 106 -9.98 12.59 8.19
CA GLU A 106 -10.38 13.82 8.87
C GLU A 106 -10.12 13.74 10.39
N ASP A 107 -9.93 12.52 10.91
CA ASP A 107 -9.64 12.24 12.32
C ASP A 107 -8.26 11.60 12.48
N GLU A 108 -7.26 12.42 12.80
CA GLU A 108 -5.87 11.99 12.98
C GLU A 108 -5.71 10.96 14.11
N LEU A 109 -6.51 11.03 15.16
CA LEU A 109 -6.45 10.07 16.28
C LEU A 109 -6.94 8.70 15.83
N ARG A 110 -8.04 8.64 15.07
CA ARG A 110 -8.52 7.39 14.47
C ARG A 110 -7.53 6.83 13.46
N LEU A 111 -6.92 7.68 12.64
CA LEU A 111 -5.90 7.24 11.68
C LEU A 111 -4.68 6.66 12.38
N ARG A 112 -4.20 7.29 13.46
CA ARG A 112 -3.11 6.76 14.29
C ARG A 112 -3.48 5.44 14.94
N GLY A 113 -4.67 5.34 15.54
CA GLY A 113 -5.16 4.09 16.14
C GLY A 113 -5.24 2.94 15.12
N LEU A 114 -5.64 3.25 13.88
CA LEU A 114 -5.59 2.30 12.78
C LEU A 114 -4.16 1.84 12.48
N LEU A 115 -3.21 2.76 12.38
CA LEU A 115 -1.82 2.43 12.10
C LEU A 115 -1.21 1.56 13.22
N GLU A 116 -1.49 1.88 14.48
CA GLU A 116 -1.08 1.13 15.67
C GLU A 116 -1.70 -0.27 15.72
N GLU A 117 -2.99 -0.43 15.41
CA GLU A 117 -3.65 -1.75 15.31
C GLU A 117 -2.91 -2.63 14.29
N LEU A 118 -2.52 -2.04 13.17
CA LEU A 118 -1.79 -2.77 12.15
C LEU A 118 -0.37 -3.14 12.62
N GLU A 119 0.26 -2.38 13.54
CA GLU A 119 1.61 -2.72 14.08
C GLU A 119 1.56 -3.94 14.99
N ALA A 120 0.43 -4.18 15.66
CA ALA A 120 0.25 -5.25 16.63
C ALA A 120 -0.10 -6.63 16.01
N ARG A 121 -0.27 -6.71 14.69
CA ARG A 121 -0.68 -7.92 13.94
C ARG A 121 0.45 -8.47 13.07
#